data_AF-A0A162JHK0-F1
#
_entry.id   AF-A0A162JHK0-F1
#
_cell.length_a   1.000
_cell.length_b   1.000
_cell.length_c   1.000
_cell.angle_alpha   90.00
_cell.angle_beta   90.00
_cell.angle_gamma   90.00
#
_symmetry.space_group_name_H-M   'P 1'
#
loop_
_entity.id
_entity.type
_entity.pdbx_description
1 polymer ?
#
loop_
_entity_poly.entity_id
_entity_poly.type
_entity_poly.pdbx_seq_one_letter_code
_entity_poly.pdbx_strand_id
1 'polypeptide(L)'
;MCSTVECLSCDRMAFKKLRGILTALIATSPEYGRLSGPRAKDFLTCRRQITARKAASELAQFRKRQHCIAGSGVAPFFIKRCTPRQEPGAAPENTHIHTVNMSFFSRRCRKQLSMSIFAISCICLMCSILHLVSRQARSIGGLTTQNFTALCNHHGWPEFPRQTTTVRKVYDMFLINTEIDWLEIRLATLYPVVDYFIIVEASRTFTGLQKGLLVKESWPKFSRFHAKMVYHEVTYPSTFTAADAWETEIYTRNALLNQALQKLAGQQKPQQQDVLVVTDVDEVPKPMTLEVLRHCQFPRQVTLRSRFYYYSFQFLHRGVEWYGPKATFYEGENTVLPHDLRASQGLKAADQADMWNASWHCSSCFGTIEEFRVKMKSYSHTEHNSPQYLDQDWIRAHVRTGKDMWERPGEYYEQIADNTDVPPYILDNPKKYSYMLNRSGENAGFLD
;
A
#
# COMPACT_ATOMS: atom_id res chain seq x y z
N MET A 1 55.58 34.93 -20.38
CA MET A 1 55.77 34.08 -21.58
C MET A 1 55.07 32.75 -21.33
N CYS A 2 54.22 32.33 -22.27
CA CYS A 2 53.53 31.02 -22.42
C CYS A 2 52.64 30.52 -21.25
N SER A 3 51.51 29.85 -21.45
CA SER A 3 50.64 29.59 -22.61
C SER A 3 49.40 28.87 -22.07
N THR A 4 48.22 29.33 -22.46
CA THR A 4 46.89 28.79 -22.14
C THR A 4 46.44 27.81 -23.22
N VAL A 5 46.65 26.50 -23.06
CA VAL A 5 45.90 25.46 -23.80
C VAL A 5 45.92 24.17 -22.99
N GLU A 6 44.81 23.82 -22.33
CA GLU A 6 44.35 22.44 -22.04
C GLU A 6 43.15 22.49 -21.08
N CYS A 7 41.98 22.94 -21.56
CA CYS A 7 40.72 22.71 -20.85
C CYS A 7 39.45 22.83 -21.73
N LEU A 8 39.57 22.58 -23.04
CA LEU A 8 38.46 22.74 -24.00
C LEU A 8 38.16 21.49 -24.85
N SER A 9 38.85 20.37 -24.64
CA SER A 9 38.65 19.15 -25.43
C SER A 9 37.70 18.11 -24.82
N CYS A 10 37.45 18.12 -23.50
CA CYS A 10 36.52 17.17 -22.87
C CYS A 10 35.03 17.54 -23.00
N ASP A 11 34.68 18.82 -23.09
CA ASP A 11 33.27 19.25 -23.10
C ASP A 11 32.57 19.09 -24.47
N ARG A 12 33.31 19.15 -25.58
CA ARG A 12 32.72 18.98 -26.92
C ARG A 12 32.35 17.53 -27.23
N MET A 13 33.00 16.55 -26.59
CA MET A 13 32.71 15.12 -26.79
C MET A 13 31.42 14.69 -26.07
N ALA A 14 31.18 15.19 -24.86
CA ALA A 14 29.96 14.90 -24.10
C ALA A 14 28.70 15.50 -24.78
N PHE A 15 28.80 16.72 -25.31
CA PHE A 15 27.70 17.38 -26.02
C PHE A 15 27.33 16.72 -27.36
N LYS A 16 28.30 16.20 -28.13
CA LYS A 16 28.02 15.45 -29.37
C LYS A 16 27.35 14.10 -29.09
N LYS A 17 27.74 13.42 -28.02
CA LYS A 17 27.18 12.11 -27.61
C LYS A 17 25.73 12.24 -27.13
N LEU A 18 25.41 13.29 -26.35
CA LEU A 18 24.04 13.59 -25.92
C LEU A 18 23.12 14.01 -27.09
N ARG A 19 23.65 14.78 -28.06
CA ARG A 19 22.87 15.20 -29.23
C ARG A 19 22.56 14.02 -30.17
N GLY A 20 23.49 13.06 -30.30
CA GLY A 20 23.28 11.82 -31.04
C GLY A 20 22.21 10.91 -30.41
N ILE A 21 22.25 10.75 -29.08
CA ILE A 21 21.28 9.93 -28.33
C ILE A 21 19.87 10.54 -28.39
N LEU A 22 19.76 11.87 -28.30
CA LEU A 22 18.47 12.56 -28.38
C LEU A 22 17.86 12.52 -29.80
N THR A 23 18.69 12.45 -30.84
CA THR A 23 18.23 12.33 -32.23
C THR A 23 17.78 10.89 -32.54
N ALA A 24 18.46 9.89 -31.97
CA ALA A 24 18.08 8.47 -32.09
C ALA A 24 16.78 8.13 -31.34
N LEU A 25 16.53 8.74 -30.17
CA LEU A 25 15.30 8.58 -29.39
C LEU A 25 14.06 9.22 -30.04
N ILE A 26 14.25 10.17 -30.97
CA ILE A 26 13.14 10.81 -31.70
C ILE A 26 12.78 9.98 -32.96
N ALA A 27 13.69 9.16 -33.49
CA ALA A 27 13.48 8.39 -34.72
C ALA A 27 12.82 7.02 -34.52
N THR A 28 12.63 6.55 -33.28
CA THR A 28 12.12 5.18 -32.98
C THR A 28 10.72 5.14 -32.37
N SER A 29 9.94 6.23 -32.44
CA SER A 29 8.55 6.25 -31.96
C SER A 29 7.57 5.89 -33.10
N PRO A 30 6.70 4.85 -32.97
CA PRO A 30 5.83 4.37 -34.06
C PRO A 30 4.60 5.24 -34.40
N GLU A 31 4.49 6.48 -33.93
CA GLU A 31 3.31 7.33 -34.20
C GLU A 31 3.60 8.57 -35.06
N TYR A 32 4.47 8.42 -36.06
CA TYR A 32 4.63 9.44 -37.11
C TYR A 32 4.00 8.99 -38.42
N GLY A 33 2.67 8.99 -38.44
CA GLY A 33 1.91 8.64 -39.63
C GLY A 33 0.45 9.03 -39.51
N ARG A 34 0.16 10.34 -39.51
CA ARG A 34 -1.10 11.03 -39.94
C ARG A 34 -1.41 12.24 -39.06
N LEU A 35 -0.78 13.38 -39.35
CA LEU A 35 -1.35 14.69 -39.00
C LEU A 35 -1.00 15.68 -40.11
N SER A 36 -1.89 15.82 -41.09
CA SER A 36 -1.89 16.92 -42.07
C SER A 36 -2.98 17.92 -41.71
N GLY A 37 -2.61 19.18 -41.48
CA GLY A 37 -3.56 20.28 -41.31
C GLY A 37 -3.01 21.49 -40.53
N PRO A 38 -3.72 22.64 -40.56
CA PRO A 38 -3.19 23.94 -40.13
C PRO A 38 -2.82 24.06 -38.64
N ARG A 39 -3.17 23.08 -37.80
CA ARG A 39 -2.91 23.09 -36.34
C ARG A 39 -1.48 22.69 -35.94
N ALA A 40 -0.62 22.26 -36.88
CA ALA A 40 0.77 21.91 -36.59
C ALA A 40 1.69 23.14 -36.35
N LYS A 41 1.34 24.31 -36.90
CA LYS A 41 2.16 25.54 -36.77
C LYS A 41 2.03 26.19 -35.39
N ASP A 42 0.89 26.06 -34.72
CA ASP A 42 0.66 26.64 -33.39
C ASP A 42 1.43 25.88 -32.29
N PHE A 43 1.59 24.56 -32.46
CA PHE A 43 2.31 23.72 -31.50
C PHE A 43 3.84 23.96 -31.52
N LEU A 44 4.42 24.23 -32.70
CA LEU A 44 5.86 24.55 -32.84
C LEU A 44 6.22 25.93 -32.25
N THR A 45 5.31 26.89 -32.32
CA THR A 45 5.53 28.25 -31.81
C THR A 45 5.47 28.28 -30.28
N CYS A 46 4.53 27.53 -29.68
CA CYS A 46 4.42 27.38 -28.24
C CYS A 46 5.62 26.62 -27.64
N ARG A 47 6.11 25.58 -28.33
CA ARG A 47 7.25 24.76 -27.87
C ARG A 47 8.57 25.55 -27.87
N ARG A 48 8.82 26.40 -28.88
CA ARG A 48 10.04 27.26 -28.93
C ARG A 48 10.07 28.31 -27.81
N GLN A 49 8.93 28.87 -27.43
CA GLN A 49 8.87 29.88 -26.35
C GLN A 49 9.08 29.27 -24.95
N ILE A 50 8.65 28.03 -24.72
CA ILE A 50 8.86 27.32 -23.45
C ILE A 50 10.34 26.95 -23.26
N THR A 51 11.03 26.53 -24.32
CA THR A 51 12.47 26.17 -24.22
C THR A 51 13.36 27.40 -24.01
N ALA A 52 13.04 28.54 -24.64
CA ALA A 52 13.79 29.79 -24.46
C ALA A 52 13.66 30.36 -23.04
N ARG A 53 12.47 30.26 -22.41
CA ARG A 53 12.24 30.71 -21.03
C ARG A 53 12.93 29.84 -19.98
N LYS A 54 13.06 28.53 -20.22
CA LYS A 54 13.78 27.60 -19.33
C LYS A 54 15.30 27.81 -19.35
N ALA A 55 15.88 28.03 -20.53
CA ALA A 55 17.31 28.32 -20.67
C ALA A 55 17.71 29.66 -20.03
N ALA A 56 16.83 30.68 -20.10
CA ALA A 56 17.08 31.98 -19.47
C ALA A 56 17.01 31.93 -17.93
N SER A 57 16.13 31.10 -17.34
CA SER A 57 16.03 30.97 -15.87
C SER A 57 17.20 30.20 -15.27
N GLU A 58 17.74 29.21 -15.98
CA GLU A 58 18.93 28.45 -15.54
C GLU A 58 20.22 29.30 -15.61
N LEU A 59 20.38 30.16 -16.62
CA LEU A 59 21.50 31.11 -16.71
C LEU A 59 21.49 32.14 -15.56
N ALA A 60 20.31 32.58 -15.13
CA ALA A 60 20.14 33.53 -14.02
C ALA A 60 20.40 32.89 -12.65
N GLN A 61 20.10 31.58 -12.50
CA GLN A 61 20.40 30.81 -11.29
C GLN A 61 21.89 30.48 -11.16
N PHE A 62 22.61 30.31 -12.27
CA PHE A 62 24.05 30.04 -12.27
C PHE A 62 24.90 31.28 -11.91
N ARG A 63 24.50 32.48 -12.35
CA ARG A 63 25.18 33.74 -11.98
C ARG A 63 25.01 34.12 -10.50
N LYS A 64 23.94 33.68 -9.82
CA LYS A 64 23.73 33.91 -8.39
C LYS A 64 24.55 32.98 -7.48
N ARG A 65 25.11 31.88 -8.01
CA ARG A 65 25.88 30.89 -7.23
C ARG A 65 27.39 31.14 -7.21
N GLN A 66 27.92 32.18 -7.89
CA GLN A 66 29.35 32.53 -7.85
C GLN A 66 29.73 33.56 -6.78
N HIS A 67 28.80 34.04 -5.93
CA HIS A 67 29.10 35.02 -4.88
C HIS A 67 29.02 34.51 -3.43
N CYS A 68 28.90 33.19 -3.23
CA CYS A 68 29.11 32.59 -1.92
C CYS A 68 30.11 31.44 -2.07
N ILE A 69 31.24 31.53 -1.36
CA ILE A 69 32.33 30.58 -1.10
C ILE A 69 33.69 31.21 -1.46
N ALA A 70 34.24 31.97 -0.50
CA ALA A 70 35.67 32.24 -0.39
C ALA A 70 36.01 32.49 1.09
N GLY A 71 36.96 31.71 1.63
CA GLY A 71 37.54 31.82 2.96
C GLY A 71 36.74 31.09 4.05
N SER A 72 37.29 30.20 4.86
CA SER A 72 38.68 30.07 5.32
C SER A 72 38.89 28.74 6.03
N GLY A 73 40.06 28.13 5.83
CA GLY A 73 40.57 27.04 6.67
C GLY A 73 41.72 27.49 7.57
N VAL A 74 41.84 26.75 8.68
CA VAL A 74 43.01 26.49 9.55
C VAL A 74 43.24 27.43 10.76
N ALA A 75 43.44 26.77 11.92
CA ALA A 75 43.48 27.19 13.34
C ALA A 75 44.87 27.74 13.80
N PRO A 76 45.27 27.85 15.11
CA PRO A 76 44.57 27.71 16.42
C PRO A 76 44.96 28.76 17.53
N PHE A 77 44.39 28.59 18.75
CA PHE A 77 44.88 28.99 20.10
C PHE A 77 44.57 30.36 20.78
N PHE A 78 44.24 30.22 22.08
CA PHE A 78 44.29 31.12 23.26
C PHE A 78 43.20 32.19 23.59
N ILE A 79 42.39 31.83 24.59
CA ILE A 79 41.91 32.55 25.80
C ILE A 79 42.10 34.09 25.86
N LYS A 80 40.99 34.85 26.00
CA LYS A 80 40.71 35.76 27.15
C LYS A 80 39.32 36.42 27.04
N ARG A 81 38.56 36.34 28.15
CA ARG A 81 37.40 37.19 28.46
C ARG A 81 37.86 38.64 28.65
N CYS A 82 37.04 39.62 28.24
CA CYS A 82 36.78 40.85 29.01
C CYS A 82 35.56 41.61 28.44
N THR A 83 34.74 42.09 29.39
CA THR A 83 33.50 42.89 29.30
C THR A 83 33.74 44.37 28.94
N PRO A 84 32.68 45.15 28.61
CA PRO A 84 32.79 46.43 27.93
C PRO A 84 32.98 47.62 28.88
N ARG A 85 33.57 48.71 28.38
CA ARG A 85 33.67 50.00 29.07
C ARG A 85 33.28 51.16 28.14
N GLN A 86 32.23 51.89 28.55
CA GLN A 86 31.86 53.27 28.21
C GLN A 86 33.00 54.23 28.61
N GLU A 87 33.23 55.47 28.11
CA GLU A 87 32.45 56.62 27.58
C GLU A 87 33.51 57.69 27.10
N PRO A 88 33.27 59.00 26.87
CA PRO A 88 32.25 59.76 26.12
C PRO A 88 32.84 60.89 25.19
N GLY A 89 31.97 61.48 24.34
CA GLY A 89 31.93 62.96 24.16
C GLY A 89 32.57 63.61 22.91
N ALA A 90 31.72 64.07 21.98
CA ALA A 90 31.71 65.44 21.42
C ALA A 90 30.57 65.60 20.38
N ALA A 91 29.81 66.69 20.47
CA ALA A 91 28.70 67.11 19.59
C ALA A 91 29.01 68.53 19.05
N PRO A 92 28.14 69.24 18.29
CA PRO A 92 27.04 68.87 17.38
C PRO A 92 27.14 69.57 16.00
N GLU A 93 26.36 69.16 14.99
CA GLU A 93 25.65 70.10 14.08
C GLU A 93 24.60 69.39 13.20
N ASN A 94 23.47 70.08 13.00
CA ASN A 94 22.19 69.58 12.51
C ASN A 94 22.13 69.33 10.99
N THR A 95 21.44 68.27 10.57
CA THR A 95 20.54 68.34 9.39
C THR A 95 19.50 67.22 9.40
N HIS A 96 18.29 67.59 8.99
CA HIS A 96 17.04 66.86 9.12
C HIS A 96 17.02 65.44 8.53
N ILE A 97 16.55 64.47 9.31
CA ILE A 97 16.15 63.14 8.83
C ILE A 97 14.77 63.26 8.17
N HIS A 98 14.72 63.16 6.84
CA HIS A 98 13.51 62.80 6.14
C HIS A 98 13.21 61.31 6.36
N THR A 99 12.08 61.03 6.98
CA THR A 99 11.41 59.73 7.00
C THR A 99 11.11 59.29 5.57
N VAL A 100 11.88 58.32 5.04
CA VAL A 100 11.52 57.64 3.79
C VAL A 100 10.45 56.59 4.11
N ASN A 101 9.21 57.00 3.89
CA ASN A 101 8.04 56.15 3.90
C ASN A 101 8.12 55.16 2.71
N MET A 102 8.51 53.90 2.95
CA MET A 102 8.45 52.83 1.93
C MET A 102 7.00 52.35 1.73
N SER A 103 6.14 53.22 1.22
CA SER A 103 4.81 52.88 0.71
C SER A 103 4.78 52.88 -0.82
N PHE A 104 5.73 52.18 -1.45
CA PHE A 104 5.72 51.95 -2.89
C PHE A 104 6.03 50.48 -3.23
N PHE A 105 5.06 49.61 -2.97
CA PHE A 105 4.87 48.39 -3.78
C PHE A 105 3.45 48.44 -4.33
N SER A 106 3.35 48.74 -5.62
CA SER A 106 2.08 48.90 -6.34
C SER A 106 1.18 47.68 -6.14
N ARG A 107 -0.15 47.90 -6.04
CA ARG A 107 -1.16 46.82 -5.98
C ARG A 107 -1.02 45.81 -7.13
N ARG A 108 -0.35 46.19 -8.23
CA ARG A 108 0.00 45.34 -9.38
C ARG A 108 1.05 44.27 -9.03
N CYS A 109 2.11 44.61 -8.30
CA CYS A 109 3.15 43.64 -7.90
C CYS A 109 2.63 42.57 -6.93
N ARG A 110 1.73 42.92 -6.00
CA ARG A 110 1.13 41.96 -5.06
C ARG A 110 0.24 40.92 -5.76
N LYS A 111 -0.54 41.33 -6.77
CA LYS A 111 -1.35 40.41 -7.58
C LYS A 111 -0.48 39.50 -8.47
N GLN A 112 0.60 40.03 -9.04
CA GLN A 112 1.52 39.25 -9.87
C GLN A 112 2.33 38.23 -9.08
N LEU A 113 2.77 38.57 -7.86
CA LEU A 113 3.47 37.64 -6.97
C LEU A 113 2.53 36.54 -6.46
N SER A 114 1.29 36.89 -6.09
CA SER A 114 0.24 35.94 -5.69
C SER A 114 -0.13 34.96 -6.80
N MET A 115 -0.31 35.44 -8.04
CA MET A 115 -0.59 34.57 -9.18
C MET A 115 0.59 33.67 -9.55
N SER A 116 1.82 34.14 -9.39
CA SER A 116 3.02 33.33 -9.66
C SER A 116 3.19 32.21 -8.63
N ILE A 117 2.91 32.48 -7.35
CA ILE A 117 2.92 31.47 -6.29
C ILE A 117 1.81 30.44 -6.52
N PHE A 118 0.62 30.87 -6.92
CA PHE A 118 -0.49 29.98 -7.24
C PHE A 118 -0.17 29.09 -8.46
N ALA A 119 0.41 29.66 -9.51
CA ALA A 119 0.84 28.91 -10.70
C ALA A 119 1.95 27.88 -10.37
N ILE A 120 2.93 28.24 -9.55
CA ILE A 120 3.99 27.33 -9.11
C ILE A 120 3.39 26.21 -8.24
N SER A 121 2.46 26.53 -7.34
CA SER A 121 1.76 25.53 -6.52
C SER A 121 0.96 24.55 -7.39
N CYS A 122 0.20 25.05 -8.38
CA CYS A 122 -0.51 24.21 -9.34
C CYS A 122 0.42 23.36 -10.21
N ILE A 123 1.58 23.88 -10.63
CA ILE A 123 2.57 23.13 -11.40
C ILE A 123 3.23 22.05 -10.54
N CYS A 124 3.55 22.35 -9.28
CA CYS A 124 4.07 21.38 -8.32
C CYS A 124 3.03 20.29 -8.01
N LEU A 125 1.76 20.65 -7.84
CA LEU A 125 0.66 19.71 -7.64
C LEU A 125 0.45 18.85 -8.89
N MET A 126 0.44 19.44 -10.09
CA MET A 126 0.38 18.72 -11.36
C MET A 126 1.59 17.81 -11.57
N CYS A 127 2.80 18.24 -11.24
CA CYS A 127 4.01 17.40 -11.32
C CYS A 127 3.98 16.29 -10.27
N SER A 128 3.41 16.53 -9.09
CA SER A 128 3.24 15.51 -8.04
C SER A 128 2.20 14.48 -8.45
N ILE A 129 1.08 14.92 -9.04
CA ILE A 129 0.05 14.05 -9.63
C ILE A 129 0.62 13.28 -10.82
N LEU A 130 1.37 13.93 -11.73
CA LEU A 130 2.05 13.27 -12.84
C LEU A 130 3.12 12.29 -12.36
N HIS A 131 3.84 12.59 -11.28
CA HIS A 131 4.77 11.64 -10.67
C HIS A 131 4.05 10.47 -10.01
N LEU A 132 2.93 10.71 -9.32
CA LEU A 132 2.09 9.67 -8.73
C LEU A 132 1.50 8.78 -9.82
N VAL A 133 0.91 9.37 -10.87
CA VAL A 133 0.41 8.68 -12.05
C VAL A 133 1.53 7.98 -12.81
N SER A 134 2.75 8.53 -12.87
CA SER A 134 3.90 7.84 -13.48
C SER A 134 4.44 6.70 -12.63
N ARG A 135 4.36 6.79 -11.30
CA ARG A 135 4.72 5.69 -10.38
C ARG A 135 3.67 4.58 -10.44
N GLN A 136 2.39 4.95 -10.49
CA GLN A 136 1.28 4.05 -10.72
C GLN A 136 1.38 3.41 -12.11
N ALA A 137 1.71 4.19 -13.16
CA ALA A 137 1.94 3.69 -14.51
C ALA A 137 3.24 2.89 -14.66
N ARG A 138 4.27 3.10 -13.82
CA ARG A 138 5.47 2.25 -13.76
C ARG A 138 5.22 0.95 -12.98
N SER A 139 4.27 0.95 -12.05
CA SER A 139 3.75 -0.26 -11.40
C SER A 139 2.80 -1.04 -12.32
N ILE A 140 2.11 -0.37 -13.24
CA ILE A 140 1.15 -0.98 -14.19
C ILE A 140 1.82 -1.34 -15.54
N GLY A 141 2.89 -0.65 -15.92
CA GLY A 141 3.55 -0.76 -17.23
C GLY A 141 4.51 -1.95 -17.40
N GLY A 142 4.56 -2.87 -16.44
CA GLY A 142 5.35 -4.11 -16.54
C GLY A 142 4.55 -5.36 -16.92
N LEU A 143 3.21 -5.28 -16.98
CA LEU A 143 2.31 -6.42 -17.26
C LEU A 143 1.94 -6.55 -18.74
N THR A 144 2.81 -6.09 -19.65
CA THR A 144 2.60 -6.24 -21.09
C THR A 144 2.98 -7.65 -21.52
N THR A 145 1.94 -8.43 -21.87
CA THR A 145 1.93 -9.81 -22.39
C THR A 145 2.43 -10.90 -21.45
N GLN A 146 1.73 -11.11 -20.32
CA GLN A 146 1.78 -12.43 -19.70
C GLN A 146 1.15 -13.46 -20.64
N ASN A 147 1.92 -14.48 -21.00
CA ASN A 147 1.39 -15.66 -21.67
C ASN A 147 0.57 -16.44 -20.63
N PHE A 148 -0.72 -16.11 -20.50
CA PHE A 148 -1.63 -16.77 -19.54
C PHE A 148 -1.70 -18.27 -19.74
N THR A 149 -1.58 -18.76 -20.97
CA THR A 149 -1.47 -20.20 -21.25
C THR A 149 -0.26 -20.81 -20.53
N ALA A 150 0.92 -20.19 -20.61
CA ALA A 150 2.11 -20.66 -19.90
C ALA A 150 1.95 -20.57 -18.37
N LEU A 151 1.32 -19.49 -17.87
CA LEU A 151 1.02 -19.32 -16.46
C LEU A 151 0.11 -20.45 -15.94
N CYS A 152 -0.99 -20.73 -16.63
CA CYS A 152 -1.93 -21.77 -16.20
C CYS A 152 -1.34 -23.17 -16.33
N ASN A 153 -0.58 -23.43 -17.41
CA ASN A 153 0.11 -24.70 -17.59
C ASN A 153 1.13 -24.98 -16.47
N HIS A 154 1.78 -23.95 -15.91
CA HIS A 154 2.66 -24.11 -14.75
C HIS A 154 1.92 -24.69 -13.53
N HIS A 155 0.63 -24.36 -13.38
CA HIS A 155 -0.24 -24.89 -12.34
C HIS A 155 -1.00 -26.15 -12.75
N GLY A 156 -0.74 -26.69 -13.95
CA GLY A 156 -1.45 -27.85 -14.49
C GLY A 156 -2.92 -27.56 -14.85
N TRP A 157 -3.28 -26.29 -15.04
CA TRP A 157 -4.64 -25.85 -15.34
C TRP A 157 -4.74 -25.29 -16.76
N PRO A 158 -5.85 -25.50 -17.47
CA PRO A 158 -6.12 -24.80 -18.72
C PRO A 158 -6.29 -23.29 -18.50
N GLU A 159 -6.07 -22.50 -19.54
CA GLU A 159 -6.50 -21.10 -19.54
C GLU A 159 -8.03 -21.01 -19.46
N PHE A 160 -8.53 -20.10 -18.65
CA PHE A 160 -9.96 -19.83 -18.54
C PHE A 160 -10.49 -19.23 -19.86
N PRO A 161 -11.58 -19.78 -20.45
CA PRO A 161 -12.05 -19.32 -21.75
C PRO A 161 -12.46 -17.85 -21.74
N ARG A 162 -11.78 -17.03 -22.56
CA ARG A 162 -12.17 -15.63 -22.82
C ARG A 162 -13.33 -15.57 -23.82
N GLN A 163 -14.44 -16.21 -23.50
CA GLN A 163 -15.62 -16.27 -24.38
C GLN A 163 -16.52 -15.02 -24.26
N THR A 164 -16.31 -14.19 -23.23
CA THR A 164 -17.16 -13.01 -22.94
C THR A 164 -16.41 -11.69 -23.15
N THR A 165 -17.15 -10.63 -23.50
CA THR A 165 -16.65 -9.25 -23.54
C THR A 165 -16.31 -8.71 -22.14
N THR A 166 -16.69 -9.42 -21.08
CA THR A 166 -16.40 -9.09 -19.68
C THR A 166 -15.27 -9.96 -19.15
N VAL A 167 -14.34 -9.34 -18.43
CA VAL A 167 -13.25 -10.03 -17.73
C VAL A 167 -13.84 -10.76 -16.52
N ARG A 168 -13.43 -12.02 -16.29
CA ARG A 168 -13.78 -12.80 -15.09
C ARG A 168 -13.43 -11.99 -13.85
N LYS A 169 -14.38 -11.79 -12.94
CA LYS A 169 -14.19 -10.96 -11.75
C LYS A 169 -13.59 -11.76 -10.59
N VAL A 170 -12.90 -11.05 -9.71
CA VAL A 170 -12.36 -11.58 -8.46
C VAL A 170 -13.01 -10.87 -7.27
N TYR A 171 -13.68 -11.65 -6.43
CA TYR A 171 -14.31 -11.22 -5.18
C TYR A 171 -13.45 -11.69 -4.01
N ASP A 172 -12.95 -10.72 -3.24
CA ASP A 172 -12.19 -10.97 -2.01
C ASP A 172 -13.12 -10.84 -0.81
N MET A 173 -13.45 -11.94 -0.15
CA MET A 173 -14.58 -12.06 0.78
C MET A 173 -14.11 -12.45 2.18
N PHE A 174 -14.19 -11.52 3.14
CA PHE A 174 -13.64 -11.73 4.48
C PHE A 174 -14.51 -11.21 5.62
N LEU A 175 -14.30 -11.84 6.77
CA LEU A 175 -14.82 -11.39 8.06
C LEU A 175 -13.82 -10.42 8.69
N ILE A 176 -14.33 -9.45 9.45
CA ILE A 176 -13.51 -8.52 10.21
C ILE A 176 -14.12 -8.23 11.58
N ASN A 177 -13.26 -8.12 12.59
CA ASN A 177 -13.66 -7.83 13.95
C ASN A 177 -13.15 -6.46 14.42
N THR A 178 -11.85 -6.36 14.67
CA THR A 178 -11.18 -5.14 15.19
C THR A 178 -9.95 -4.73 14.37
N GLU A 179 -9.54 -5.56 13.42
CA GLU A 179 -8.26 -5.50 12.71
C GLU A 179 -8.22 -4.44 11.58
N ILE A 180 -8.40 -3.16 11.93
CA ILE A 180 -8.47 -2.04 10.97
C ILE A 180 -7.17 -1.82 10.19
N ASP A 181 -6.01 -2.06 10.83
CA ASP A 181 -4.73 -2.00 10.14
C ASP A 181 -4.64 -3.07 9.05
N TRP A 182 -5.13 -4.29 9.32
CA TRP A 182 -5.23 -5.35 8.31
C TRP A 182 -6.19 -5.02 7.18
N LEU A 183 -7.33 -4.37 7.47
CA LEU A 183 -8.22 -3.88 6.43
C LEU A 183 -7.50 -2.94 5.47
N GLU A 184 -6.71 -1.98 5.99
CA GLU A 184 -5.96 -1.06 5.14
C GLU A 184 -4.88 -1.76 4.33
N ILE A 185 -4.09 -2.63 4.96
CA ILE A 185 -3.03 -3.41 4.30
C ILE A 185 -3.62 -4.23 3.16
N ARG A 186 -4.70 -4.95 3.43
CA ARG A 186 -5.39 -5.80 2.47
C ARG A 186 -5.93 -5.01 1.29
N LEU A 187 -6.69 -3.94 1.57
CA LEU A 187 -7.25 -3.07 0.54
C LEU A 187 -6.14 -2.49 -0.34
N ALA A 188 -5.09 -1.91 0.26
CA ALA A 188 -4.00 -1.30 -0.48
C ALA A 188 -3.21 -2.31 -1.34
N THR A 189 -2.97 -3.50 -0.80
CA THR A 189 -2.19 -4.55 -1.48
C THR A 189 -2.94 -5.15 -2.66
N LEU A 190 -4.25 -5.37 -2.51
CA LEU A 190 -5.05 -6.11 -3.48
C LEU A 190 -5.87 -5.23 -4.43
N TYR A 191 -5.95 -3.91 -4.17
CA TYR A 191 -6.74 -2.98 -4.99
C TYR A 191 -6.51 -3.10 -6.51
N PRO A 192 -5.27 -3.33 -7.02
CA PRO A 192 -5.04 -3.45 -8.45
C PRO A 192 -5.65 -4.70 -9.09
N VAL A 193 -5.80 -5.79 -8.34
CA VAL A 193 -6.10 -7.13 -8.87
C VAL A 193 -7.45 -7.71 -8.42
N VAL A 194 -8.13 -7.07 -7.47
CA VAL A 194 -9.48 -7.43 -7.01
C VAL A 194 -10.51 -6.53 -7.67
N ASP A 195 -11.70 -7.07 -8.00
CA ASP A 195 -12.82 -6.27 -8.49
C ASP A 195 -13.68 -5.75 -7.34
N TYR A 196 -14.01 -6.60 -6.37
CA TYR A 196 -14.80 -6.23 -5.20
C TYR A 196 -14.28 -6.87 -3.91
N PHE A 197 -14.18 -6.06 -2.86
CA PHE A 197 -13.93 -6.48 -1.48
C PHE A 197 -15.27 -6.62 -0.76
N ILE A 198 -15.65 -7.84 -0.40
CA ILE A 198 -16.86 -8.13 0.36
C ILE A 198 -16.47 -8.21 1.83
N ILE A 199 -16.81 -7.15 2.56
CA ILE A 199 -16.40 -6.92 3.95
C ILE A 199 -17.60 -7.20 4.83
N VAL A 200 -17.53 -8.28 5.62
CA VAL A 200 -18.60 -8.67 6.54
C VAL A 200 -18.18 -8.42 7.97
N GLU A 201 -19.00 -7.65 8.68
CA GLU A 201 -18.80 -7.31 10.08
C GLU A 201 -20.06 -7.67 10.88
N ALA A 202 -19.88 -8.29 12.05
CA ALA A 202 -20.97 -8.57 12.97
C ALA A 202 -20.98 -7.59 14.15
N SER A 203 -22.14 -7.36 14.76
CA SER A 203 -22.25 -6.59 16.02
C SER A 203 -21.91 -7.41 17.27
N ARG A 204 -21.53 -8.69 17.09
CA ARG A 204 -21.13 -9.61 18.15
C ARG A 204 -19.87 -10.38 17.76
N THR A 205 -19.09 -10.79 18.75
CA THR A 205 -17.97 -11.72 18.58
C THR A 205 -18.50 -13.14 18.36
N PHE A 206 -17.62 -14.09 17.99
CA PHE A 206 -18.01 -15.50 17.92
C PHE A 206 -18.43 -16.03 19.28
N THR A 207 -17.79 -15.56 20.35
CA THR A 207 -18.17 -15.84 21.74
C THR A 207 -19.47 -15.15 22.22
N GLY A 208 -20.15 -14.40 21.35
CA GLY A 208 -21.44 -13.76 21.64
C GLY A 208 -21.36 -12.41 22.36
N LEU A 209 -20.15 -11.89 22.63
CA LEU A 209 -19.96 -10.57 23.24
C LEU A 209 -20.39 -9.48 22.25
N GLN A 210 -21.16 -8.49 22.72
CA GLN A 210 -21.51 -7.33 21.90
C GLN A 210 -20.28 -6.47 21.62
N LYS A 211 -20.19 -5.95 20.40
CA LYS A 211 -19.10 -5.08 19.98
C LYS A 211 -19.60 -3.98 19.04
N GLY A 212 -18.81 -2.90 18.97
CA GLY A 212 -19.00 -1.86 17.95
C GLY A 212 -18.76 -2.37 16.53
N LEU A 213 -19.14 -1.53 15.57
CA LEU A 213 -18.97 -1.79 14.14
C LEU A 213 -17.83 -0.91 13.64
N LEU A 214 -16.62 -1.31 13.99
CA LEU A 214 -15.40 -0.52 13.80
C LEU A 214 -15.14 -0.17 12.34
N VAL A 215 -15.50 -1.05 11.39
CA VAL A 215 -15.40 -0.75 9.95
C VAL A 215 -16.42 0.29 9.55
N LYS A 216 -17.67 0.16 10.00
CA LYS A 216 -18.74 1.14 9.74
C LYS A 216 -18.37 2.51 10.28
N GLU A 217 -17.85 2.56 11.50
CA GLU A 217 -17.38 3.78 12.17
C GLU A 217 -16.17 4.40 11.47
N SER A 218 -15.25 3.56 10.97
CA SER A 218 -14.04 3.99 10.26
C SER A 218 -14.21 4.14 8.75
N TRP A 219 -15.42 3.96 8.20
CA TRP A 219 -15.66 3.94 6.76
C TRP A 219 -15.09 5.13 5.98
N PRO A 220 -15.18 6.39 6.46
CA PRO A 220 -14.62 7.54 5.76
C PRO A 220 -13.09 7.48 5.56
N LYS A 221 -12.36 6.78 6.44
CA LYS A 221 -10.90 6.61 6.35
C LYS A 221 -10.48 5.84 5.10
N PHE A 222 -11.38 5.04 4.54
CA PHE A 222 -11.14 4.18 3.38
C PHE A 222 -11.70 4.73 2.07
N SER A 223 -12.03 6.02 2.01
CA SER A 223 -12.65 6.68 0.85
C SER A 223 -11.95 6.40 -0.49
N ARG A 224 -10.62 6.33 -0.51
CA ARG A 224 -9.84 5.99 -1.71
C ARG A 224 -10.11 4.59 -2.28
N PHE A 225 -10.69 3.68 -1.49
CA PHE A 225 -10.97 2.30 -1.87
C PHE A 225 -12.46 2.03 -2.14
N HIS A 226 -13.36 2.97 -1.79
CA HIS A 226 -14.81 2.78 -1.81
C HIS A 226 -15.37 2.26 -3.14
N ALA A 227 -14.75 2.59 -4.28
CA ALA A 227 -15.18 2.12 -5.59
C ALA A 227 -15.26 0.59 -5.71
N LYS A 228 -14.47 -0.15 -4.91
CA LYS A 228 -14.43 -1.61 -4.88
C LYS A 228 -14.89 -2.21 -3.55
N MET A 229 -15.20 -1.40 -2.54
CA MET A 229 -15.59 -1.92 -1.23
C MET A 229 -17.09 -2.12 -1.14
N VAL A 230 -17.50 -3.29 -0.66
CA VAL A 230 -18.89 -3.62 -0.33
C VAL A 230 -18.93 -4.00 1.14
N TYR A 231 -19.63 -3.19 1.94
CA TYR A 231 -19.83 -3.47 3.35
C TYR A 231 -21.16 -4.18 3.59
N HIS A 232 -21.15 -5.18 4.47
CA HIS A 232 -22.37 -5.81 4.97
C HIS A 232 -22.26 -6.08 6.47
N GLU A 233 -23.23 -5.55 7.21
CA GLU A 233 -23.45 -5.87 8.61
C GLU A 233 -24.28 -7.16 8.72
N VAL A 234 -23.77 -8.16 9.43
CA VAL A 234 -24.46 -9.45 9.59
C VAL A 234 -25.80 -9.23 10.28
N THR A 235 -26.87 -9.71 9.64
CA THR A 235 -28.20 -9.75 10.24
C THR A 235 -28.44 -11.15 10.80
N TYR A 236 -28.73 -11.25 12.09
CA TYR A 236 -29.15 -12.49 12.73
C TYR A 236 -30.67 -12.50 12.89
N PRO A 237 -31.39 -13.59 12.56
CA PRO A 237 -32.80 -13.68 12.89
C PRO A 237 -32.99 -13.62 14.40
N SER A 238 -34.14 -13.12 14.86
CA SER A 238 -34.43 -13.00 16.29
C SER A 238 -34.43 -14.33 17.04
N THR A 239 -34.59 -15.44 16.30
CA THR A 239 -34.55 -16.81 16.81
C THR A 239 -33.14 -17.42 16.80
N PHE A 240 -32.13 -16.69 16.34
CA PHE A 240 -30.75 -17.19 16.32
C PHE A 240 -30.18 -17.26 17.73
N THR A 241 -30.01 -18.49 18.21
CA THR A 241 -29.31 -18.82 19.45
C THR A 241 -28.23 -19.81 19.09
N ALA A 242 -26.96 -19.40 19.23
CA ALA A 242 -25.83 -20.27 19.00
C ALA A 242 -25.56 -21.12 20.24
N ALA A 243 -25.33 -22.43 20.05
CA ALA A 243 -24.93 -23.35 21.11
C ALA A 243 -23.50 -23.07 21.58
N ASP A 244 -22.62 -22.64 20.67
CA ASP A 244 -21.23 -22.31 20.95
C ASP A 244 -20.69 -21.23 20.00
N ALA A 245 -19.40 -20.93 20.14
CA ALA A 245 -18.74 -19.93 19.31
C ALA A 245 -18.61 -20.35 17.84
N TRP A 246 -18.50 -21.66 17.57
CA TRP A 246 -18.40 -22.21 16.22
C TRP A 246 -19.68 -22.00 15.43
N GLU A 247 -20.86 -22.19 16.03
CA GLU A 247 -22.12 -21.92 15.36
C GLU A 247 -22.26 -20.44 14.96
N THR A 248 -21.82 -19.51 15.83
CA THR A 248 -21.79 -18.08 15.50
C THR A 248 -20.83 -17.81 14.35
N GLU A 249 -19.65 -18.42 14.35
CA GLU A 249 -18.66 -18.30 13.29
C GLU A 249 -19.18 -18.85 11.95
N ILE A 250 -19.78 -20.05 11.94
CA ILE A 250 -20.38 -20.69 10.76
C ILE A 250 -21.43 -19.77 10.15
N TYR A 251 -22.36 -19.28 10.96
CA TYR A 251 -23.41 -18.38 10.51
C TYR A 251 -22.83 -17.11 9.90
N THR A 252 -21.90 -16.47 10.62
CA THR A 252 -21.26 -15.21 10.21
C THR A 252 -20.48 -15.39 8.91
N ARG A 253 -19.73 -16.48 8.77
CA ARG A 253 -18.98 -16.79 7.55
C ARG A 253 -19.92 -17.06 6.38
N ASN A 254 -20.98 -17.84 6.57
CA ASN A 254 -21.95 -18.11 5.52
C ASN A 254 -22.73 -16.85 5.10
N ALA A 255 -22.80 -15.82 5.95
CA ALA A 255 -23.37 -14.52 5.57
C ALA A 255 -22.60 -13.83 4.42
N LEU A 256 -21.33 -14.17 4.18
CA LEU A 256 -20.58 -13.70 3.00
C LEU A 256 -21.32 -14.04 1.70
N LEU A 257 -21.83 -15.26 1.56
CA LEU A 257 -22.58 -15.70 0.38
C LEU A 257 -24.09 -15.47 0.52
N ASN A 258 -24.67 -15.81 1.68
CA ASN A 258 -26.12 -15.84 1.88
C ASN A 258 -26.73 -14.47 2.15
N GLN A 259 -25.92 -13.46 2.49
CA GLN A 259 -26.40 -12.11 2.76
C GLN A 259 -25.67 -11.07 1.91
N ALA A 260 -24.34 -10.97 2.05
CA ALA A 260 -23.57 -9.90 1.42
C ALA A 260 -23.58 -10.01 -0.11
N LEU A 261 -23.27 -11.20 -0.65
CA LEU A 261 -23.24 -11.42 -2.10
C LEU A 261 -24.62 -11.31 -2.77
N GLN A 262 -25.69 -11.72 -2.07
CA GLN A 262 -27.07 -11.64 -2.58
C GLN A 262 -27.56 -10.21 -2.82
N LYS A 263 -26.98 -9.23 -2.10
CA LYS A 263 -27.34 -7.81 -2.25
C LYS A 263 -26.69 -7.15 -3.46
N LEU A 264 -25.74 -7.81 -4.13
CA LEU A 264 -25.03 -7.25 -5.26
C LEU A 264 -25.88 -7.25 -6.54
N ALA A 265 -25.89 -6.11 -7.23
CA ALA A 265 -26.65 -5.89 -8.45
C ALA A 265 -25.80 -5.21 -9.54
N GLY A 266 -26.32 -5.21 -10.77
CA GLY A 266 -25.65 -4.57 -11.90
C GLY A 266 -24.24 -5.12 -12.13
N GLN A 267 -23.26 -4.22 -12.28
CA GLN A 267 -21.86 -4.58 -12.51
C GLN A 267 -21.23 -5.37 -11.35
N GLN A 268 -21.74 -5.19 -10.13
CA GLN A 268 -21.25 -5.87 -8.94
C GLN A 268 -21.80 -7.29 -8.80
N LYS A 269 -22.89 -7.64 -9.48
CA LYS A 269 -23.51 -8.97 -9.40
C LYS A 269 -22.55 -10.05 -9.93
N PRO A 270 -22.22 -11.11 -9.16
CA PRO A 270 -21.40 -12.21 -9.64
C PRO A 270 -22.01 -12.89 -10.87
N GLN A 271 -21.14 -13.28 -11.79
CA GLN A 271 -21.47 -14.09 -12.95
C GLN A 271 -20.94 -15.51 -12.76
N GLN A 272 -21.51 -16.45 -13.50
CA GLN A 272 -21.06 -17.83 -13.50
C GLN A 272 -19.53 -17.88 -13.72
N GLN A 273 -18.85 -18.70 -12.92
CA GLN A 273 -17.40 -18.86 -12.89
C GLN A 273 -16.59 -17.69 -12.31
N ASP A 274 -17.17 -16.55 -11.90
CA ASP A 274 -16.38 -15.51 -11.20
C ASP A 274 -15.67 -16.07 -9.97
N VAL A 275 -14.45 -15.60 -9.68
CA VAL A 275 -13.61 -16.11 -8.58
C VAL A 275 -14.12 -15.57 -7.26
N LEU A 276 -14.32 -16.46 -6.30
CA LEU A 276 -14.64 -16.12 -4.91
C LEU A 276 -13.48 -16.59 -4.02
N VAL A 277 -12.88 -15.68 -3.26
CA VAL A 277 -11.85 -16.01 -2.26
C VAL A 277 -12.43 -15.78 -0.88
N VAL A 278 -12.55 -16.86 -0.09
CA VAL A 278 -13.04 -16.81 1.30
C VAL A 278 -11.85 -16.90 2.24
N THR A 279 -11.76 -15.94 3.14
CA THR A 279 -10.52 -15.63 3.86
C THR A 279 -10.81 -14.94 5.18
N ASP A 280 -9.88 -15.05 6.12
CA ASP A 280 -9.81 -14.15 7.26
C ASP A 280 -9.03 -12.88 6.87
N VAL A 281 -9.22 -11.76 7.57
CA VAL A 281 -8.68 -10.45 7.15
C VAL A 281 -7.14 -10.41 7.10
N ASP A 282 -6.49 -11.15 7.99
CA ASP A 282 -5.04 -11.33 8.16
C ASP A 282 -4.43 -12.44 7.28
N GLU A 283 -5.25 -13.12 6.48
CA GLU A 283 -4.86 -14.08 5.43
C GLU A 283 -4.88 -13.38 4.06
N VAL A 284 -3.81 -12.69 3.66
CA VAL A 284 -3.79 -11.87 2.43
C VAL A 284 -3.22 -12.67 1.24
N PRO A 285 -4.01 -12.98 0.19
CA PRO A 285 -3.49 -13.57 -1.03
C PRO A 285 -2.39 -12.72 -1.67
N LYS A 286 -1.41 -13.35 -2.33
CA LYS A 286 -0.47 -12.59 -3.15
C LYS A 286 -1.18 -12.08 -4.40
N PRO A 287 -0.90 -10.86 -4.90
CA PRO A 287 -1.57 -10.36 -6.09
C PRO A 287 -1.48 -11.30 -7.30
N MET A 288 -0.32 -11.92 -7.51
CA MET A 288 -0.11 -12.88 -8.60
C MET A 288 -0.97 -14.15 -8.48
N THR A 289 -1.28 -14.58 -7.24
CA THR A 289 -2.21 -15.69 -7.00
C THR A 289 -3.59 -15.38 -7.54
N LEU A 290 -4.07 -14.15 -7.33
CA LEU A 290 -5.38 -13.74 -7.83
C LEU A 290 -5.41 -13.62 -9.35
N GLU A 291 -4.28 -13.25 -9.97
CA GLU A 291 -4.14 -13.28 -11.44
C GLU A 291 -4.20 -14.72 -11.99
N VAL A 292 -3.55 -15.69 -11.34
CA VAL A 292 -3.67 -17.10 -11.71
C VAL A 292 -5.13 -17.55 -11.64
N LEU A 293 -5.82 -17.28 -10.53
CA LEU A 293 -7.23 -17.66 -10.38
C LEU A 293 -8.13 -16.97 -11.40
N ARG A 294 -7.85 -15.71 -11.75
CA ARG A 294 -8.60 -14.95 -12.77
C ARG A 294 -8.47 -15.58 -14.15
N HIS A 295 -7.26 -16.02 -14.50
CA HIS A 295 -6.92 -16.42 -15.86
C HIS A 295 -6.92 -17.92 -16.11
N CYS A 296 -6.99 -18.75 -15.06
CA CYS A 296 -6.89 -20.21 -15.18
C CYS A 296 -8.19 -20.90 -14.76
N GLN A 297 -8.48 -22.03 -15.41
CA GLN A 297 -9.58 -22.91 -15.06
C GLN A 297 -9.14 -23.89 -13.96
N PHE A 298 -9.32 -23.47 -12.72
CA PHE A 298 -8.94 -24.24 -11.53
C PHE A 298 -10.09 -25.15 -11.04
N PRO A 299 -9.80 -26.18 -10.21
CA PRO A 299 -10.82 -27.07 -9.62
C PRO A 299 -11.84 -26.35 -8.73
N ARG A 300 -12.86 -27.05 -8.25
CA ARG A 300 -13.94 -26.43 -7.45
C ARG A 300 -13.43 -25.71 -6.20
N GLN A 301 -12.38 -26.22 -5.57
CA GLN A 301 -11.68 -25.57 -4.47
C GLN A 301 -10.17 -25.53 -4.73
N VAL A 302 -9.56 -24.39 -4.44
CA VAL A 302 -8.10 -24.27 -4.28
C VAL A 302 -7.79 -23.77 -2.88
N THR A 303 -6.97 -24.51 -2.15
CA THR A 303 -6.36 -24.04 -0.91
C THR A 303 -5.16 -23.17 -1.25
N LEU A 304 -5.23 -21.89 -0.91
CA LEU A 304 -4.16 -20.92 -1.13
C LEU A 304 -3.23 -20.98 0.08
N ARG A 305 -2.26 -21.88 0.03
CA ARG A 305 -1.35 -22.11 1.16
C ARG A 305 -0.61 -20.84 1.52
N SER A 306 -0.73 -20.45 2.79
CA SER A 306 -0.14 -19.22 3.29
C SER A 306 1.21 -19.47 3.95
N ARG A 307 2.17 -18.61 3.61
CA ARG A 307 3.36 -18.39 4.44
C ARG A 307 2.87 -17.91 5.80
N PHE A 308 3.06 -18.74 6.82
CA PHE A 308 2.49 -18.52 8.14
C PHE A 308 3.47 -17.81 9.04
N TYR A 309 3.16 -16.56 9.37
CA TYR A 309 3.89 -15.70 10.27
C TYR A 309 3.10 -15.49 11.56
N TYR A 310 3.83 -15.24 12.64
CA TYR A 310 3.24 -15.09 13.96
C TYR A 310 3.74 -13.83 14.66
N TYR A 311 2.81 -13.01 15.15
CA TYR A 311 3.03 -11.69 15.78
C TYR A 311 3.66 -10.60 14.88
N SER A 312 4.49 -10.96 13.92
CA SER A 312 5.11 -10.10 12.92
C SER A 312 5.67 -10.96 11.78
N PHE A 313 6.09 -10.33 10.69
CA PHE A 313 6.79 -10.99 9.59
C PHE A 313 8.22 -11.43 9.95
N GLN A 314 8.66 -11.27 11.20
CA GLN A 314 9.93 -11.82 11.67
C GLN A 314 9.82 -13.31 12.02
N PHE A 315 8.68 -13.82 12.46
CA PHE A 315 8.58 -15.18 12.99
C PHE A 315 7.79 -16.08 12.04
N LEU A 316 8.50 -16.86 11.24
CA LEU A 316 7.90 -17.81 10.29
C LEU A 316 7.71 -19.17 10.96
N HIS A 317 6.51 -19.74 10.84
CA HIS A 317 6.21 -21.08 11.31
C HIS A 317 7.10 -22.15 10.66
N ARG A 318 7.63 -23.06 11.48
CA ARG A 318 8.43 -24.23 11.07
C ARG A 318 7.49 -25.41 10.87
N GLY A 319 6.92 -25.53 9.68
CA GLY A 319 6.05 -26.65 9.35
C GLY A 319 5.35 -26.48 8.00
N VAL A 320 4.25 -27.19 7.83
CA VAL A 320 3.40 -27.06 6.64
C VAL A 320 2.81 -25.66 6.59
N GLU A 321 2.72 -25.11 5.38
CA GLU A 321 2.04 -23.83 5.15
C GLU A 321 0.56 -23.90 5.55
N TRP A 322 0.08 -22.78 6.07
CA TRP A 322 -1.28 -22.65 6.59
C TRP A 322 -2.33 -22.93 5.52
N TYR A 323 -3.41 -23.61 5.90
CA TYR A 323 -4.42 -24.20 5.01
C TYR A 323 -5.49 -23.18 4.55
N GLY A 324 -5.20 -21.89 4.64
CA GLY A 324 -6.07 -20.78 4.28
C GLY A 324 -5.29 -19.66 3.62
N PRO A 325 -5.91 -18.79 2.82
CA PRO A 325 -7.35 -18.76 2.47
C PRO A 325 -7.75 -19.81 1.42
N LYS A 326 -9.04 -19.86 1.04
CA LYS A 326 -9.52 -20.80 0.03
C LYS A 326 -10.33 -20.11 -1.06
N ALA A 327 -10.11 -20.54 -2.30
CA ALA A 327 -10.81 -20.01 -3.47
C ALA A 327 -11.78 -21.05 -4.06
N THR A 328 -12.88 -20.55 -4.60
CA THR A 328 -13.85 -21.28 -5.42
C THR A 328 -14.34 -20.35 -6.53
N PHE A 329 -15.35 -20.76 -7.28
CA PHE A 329 -16.01 -19.93 -8.27
C PHE A 329 -17.51 -19.90 -8.06
N TYR A 330 -18.14 -18.82 -8.50
CA TYR A 330 -19.58 -18.62 -8.37
C TYR A 330 -20.34 -19.54 -9.33
N GLU A 331 -21.35 -20.23 -8.80
CA GLU A 331 -22.19 -21.17 -9.53
C GLU A 331 -23.69 -20.99 -9.24
N GLY A 332 -24.11 -19.76 -8.96
CA GLY A 332 -25.49 -19.49 -8.56
C GLY A 332 -25.82 -20.20 -7.25
N GLU A 333 -26.95 -20.90 -7.23
CA GLU A 333 -27.44 -21.67 -6.06
C GLU A 333 -26.52 -22.83 -5.67
N ASN A 334 -25.69 -23.32 -6.60
CA ASN A 334 -24.75 -24.42 -6.36
C ASN A 334 -23.39 -23.94 -5.82
N THR A 335 -23.21 -22.64 -5.58
CA THR A 335 -21.94 -22.11 -5.03
C THR A 335 -21.66 -22.74 -3.67
N VAL A 336 -20.44 -23.25 -3.45
CA VAL A 336 -20.05 -23.82 -2.16
C VAL A 336 -20.18 -22.77 -1.06
N LEU A 337 -20.81 -23.14 0.06
CA LEU A 337 -20.95 -22.25 1.20
C LEU A 337 -19.56 -21.84 1.75
N PRO A 338 -19.37 -20.58 2.16
CA PRO A 338 -18.10 -20.09 2.68
C PRO A 338 -17.51 -20.93 3.83
N HIS A 339 -18.32 -21.43 4.76
CA HIS A 339 -17.84 -22.33 5.82
C HIS A 339 -17.42 -23.69 5.26
N ASP A 340 -18.27 -24.35 4.47
CA ASP A 340 -17.97 -25.65 3.87
C ASP A 340 -16.71 -25.60 3.00
N LEU A 341 -16.52 -24.49 2.29
CA LEU A 341 -15.30 -24.21 1.53
C LEU A 341 -14.08 -24.22 2.45
N ARG A 342 -14.09 -23.43 3.53
CA ARG A 342 -12.99 -23.33 4.50
C ARG A 342 -12.70 -24.69 5.15
N ALA A 343 -13.73 -25.45 5.49
CA ALA A 343 -13.65 -26.77 6.11
C ALA A 343 -13.36 -27.91 5.12
N SER A 344 -13.35 -27.66 3.80
CA SER A 344 -13.38 -28.71 2.76
C SER A 344 -14.53 -29.72 2.91
N GLN A 345 -15.64 -29.31 3.50
CA GLN A 345 -16.77 -30.18 3.77
C GLN A 345 -17.58 -30.43 2.49
N GLY A 346 -17.98 -31.69 2.27
CA GLY A 346 -18.82 -32.07 1.13
C GLY A 346 -18.13 -32.04 -0.24
N LEU A 347 -16.80 -31.85 -0.28
CA LEU A 347 -16.02 -31.78 -1.52
C LEU A 347 -15.18 -33.04 -1.73
N LYS A 348 -15.16 -33.53 -2.97
CA LYS A 348 -14.33 -34.69 -3.34
C LYS A 348 -12.87 -34.27 -3.43
N ALA A 349 -11.95 -35.20 -3.17
CA ALA A 349 -10.51 -34.93 -3.29
C ALA A 349 -10.11 -34.52 -4.72
N ALA A 350 -10.76 -35.10 -5.75
CA ALA A 350 -10.51 -34.76 -7.15
C ALA A 350 -10.93 -33.31 -7.54
N ASP A 351 -11.76 -32.66 -6.72
CA ASP A 351 -12.24 -31.30 -6.95
C ASP A 351 -11.42 -30.26 -6.15
N GLN A 352 -10.33 -30.69 -5.50
CA GLN A 352 -9.48 -29.87 -4.64
C GLN A 352 -8.06 -29.80 -5.18
N ALA A 353 -7.42 -28.64 -5.01
CA ALA A 353 -6.00 -28.45 -5.28
C ALA A 353 -5.35 -27.55 -4.22
N ASP A 354 -4.03 -27.64 -4.12
CA ASP A 354 -3.20 -26.74 -3.31
C ASP A 354 -2.37 -25.82 -4.21
N MET A 355 -2.32 -24.54 -3.86
CA MET A 355 -1.36 -23.59 -4.42
C MET A 355 -0.42 -23.16 -3.31
N TRP A 356 0.83 -23.60 -3.39
CA TRP A 356 1.88 -23.33 -2.39
C TRP A 356 2.40 -21.89 -2.51
N ASN A 357 2.74 -21.29 -1.36
CA ASN A 357 3.23 -19.91 -1.27
C ASN A 357 2.30 -18.88 -1.92
N ALA A 358 1.00 -19.13 -1.85
CA ALA A 358 -0.03 -18.38 -2.55
C ALA A 358 -0.47 -17.12 -1.79
N SER A 359 -0.22 -17.08 -0.48
CA SER A 359 -0.76 -16.08 0.43
C SER A 359 0.19 -15.79 1.59
N TRP A 360 -0.05 -14.70 2.31
CA TRP A 360 0.54 -14.42 3.62
C TRP A 360 -0.53 -14.62 4.68
N HIS A 361 -0.17 -15.22 5.82
CA HIS A 361 -1.00 -15.24 7.02
C HIS A 361 -0.15 -14.74 8.18
N CYS A 362 -0.55 -13.65 8.82
CA CYS A 362 0.18 -13.08 9.96
C CYS A 362 -0.73 -13.08 11.18
N SER A 363 -0.74 -14.21 11.90
CA SER A 363 -1.63 -14.38 13.03
C SER A 363 -1.17 -13.53 14.21
N SER A 364 -2.14 -12.86 14.84
CA SER A 364 -1.94 -11.98 16.00
C SER A 364 -0.91 -10.86 15.79
N CYS A 365 -0.79 -10.38 14.56
CA CYS A 365 0.07 -9.25 14.22
C CYS A 365 -0.62 -7.92 14.56
N PHE A 366 -0.71 -7.63 15.87
CA PHE A 366 -1.42 -6.46 16.41
C PHE A 366 -0.49 -5.37 16.92
N GLY A 367 -0.93 -4.12 16.83
CA GLY A 367 -0.14 -2.97 17.28
C GLY A 367 -0.11 -2.84 18.80
N THR A 368 -1.14 -3.34 19.49
CA THR A 368 -1.32 -3.17 20.93
C THR A 368 -1.57 -4.49 21.66
N ILE A 369 -1.31 -4.50 22.97
CA ILE A 369 -1.62 -5.65 23.84
C ILE A 369 -3.14 -5.79 23.98
N GLU A 370 -3.88 -4.69 23.97
CA GLU A 370 -5.34 -4.75 24.09
C GLU A 370 -5.99 -5.42 22.88
N GLU A 371 -5.54 -5.16 21.65
CA GLU A 371 -6.01 -5.89 20.46
C GLU A 371 -5.76 -7.40 20.59
N PHE A 372 -4.61 -7.78 21.15
CA PHE A 372 -4.29 -9.17 21.43
C PHE A 372 -5.32 -9.79 22.39
N ARG A 373 -5.61 -9.12 23.51
CA ARG A 373 -6.60 -9.57 24.49
C ARG A 373 -8.00 -9.65 23.90
N VAL A 374 -8.40 -8.68 23.09
CA VAL A 374 -9.69 -8.67 22.41
C VAL A 374 -9.81 -9.86 21.46
N LYS A 375 -8.76 -10.17 20.68
CA LYS A 375 -8.74 -11.36 19.82
C LYS A 375 -8.94 -12.64 20.63
N MET A 376 -8.16 -12.83 21.69
CA MET A 376 -8.23 -14.03 22.54
C MET A 376 -9.63 -14.26 23.14
N LYS A 377 -10.33 -13.18 23.51
CA LYS A 377 -11.69 -13.25 24.08
C LYS A 377 -12.80 -13.45 23.05
N SER A 378 -12.54 -13.21 21.76
CA SER A 378 -13.60 -13.03 20.75
C SER A 378 -13.75 -14.17 19.73
N TYR A 379 -12.69 -14.92 19.46
CA TYR A 379 -12.70 -16.00 18.47
C TYR A 379 -13.09 -17.37 19.04
N SER A 380 -13.31 -18.35 18.17
CA SER A 380 -14.00 -19.61 18.50
C SER A 380 -13.20 -20.59 19.37
N HIS A 381 -11.87 -20.44 19.43
CA HIS A 381 -11.03 -21.23 20.33
C HIS A 381 -11.10 -20.69 21.76
N THR A 382 -12.23 -20.90 22.42
CA THR A 382 -12.47 -20.42 23.79
C THR A 382 -11.51 -21.00 24.83
N GLU A 383 -10.94 -22.18 24.56
CA GLU A 383 -9.89 -22.83 25.36
C GLU A 383 -8.63 -21.97 25.49
N HIS A 384 -8.41 -21.05 24.55
CA HIS A 384 -7.28 -20.13 24.54
C HIS A 384 -7.51 -18.88 25.39
N ASN A 385 -8.71 -18.68 25.94
CA ASN A 385 -9.08 -17.55 26.78
C ASN A 385 -8.87 -17.87 28.28
N SER A 386 -7.61 -17.83 28.73
CA SER A 386 -7.23 -18.08 30.13
C SER A 386 -6.50 -16.85 30.72
N PRO A 387 -6.59 -16.57 32.03
CA PRO A 387 -5.90 -15.44 32.67
C PRO A 387 -4.40 -15.34 32.34
N GLN A 388 -3.72 -16.48 32.22
CA GLN A 388 -2.31 -16.54 31.84
C GLN A 388 -2.04 -15.93 30.45
N TYR A 389 -2.85 -16.29 29.45
CA TYR A 389 -2.66 -15.84 28.06
C TYR A 389 -3.16 -14.41 27.82
N LEU A 390 -3.80 -13.80 28.83
CA LEU A 390 -4.21 -12.41 28.84
C LEU A 390 -3.24 -11.51 29.63
N ASP A 391 -2.29 -12.11 30.36
CA ASP A 391 -1.30 -11.39 31.14
C ASP A 391 -0.35 -10.59 30.23
N GLN A 392 -0.05 -9.36 30.64
CA GLN A 392 0.72 -8.43 29.82
C GLN A 392 2.16 -8.90 29.64
N ASP A 393 2.78 -9.38 30.71
CA ASP A 393 4.18 -9.76 30.71
C ASP A 393 4.36 -11.10 30.00
N TRP A 394 3.39 -12.01 30.14
CA TRP A 394 3.29 -13.22 29.33
C TRP A 394 3.24 -12.89 27.84
N ILE A 395 2.30 -12.03 27.42
CA ILE A 395 2.15 -11.63 26.00
C ILE A 395 3.46 -11.03 25.48
N ARG A 396 4.05 -10.07 26.20
CA ARG A 396 5.31 -9.41 25.81
C ARG A 396 6.45 -10.41 25.67
N ALA A 397 6.62 -11.31 26.63
CA ALA A 397 7.69 -12.30 26.60
C ALA A 397 7.60 -13.23 25.38
N HIS A 398 6.38 -13.69 25.06
CA HIS A 398 6.13 -14.60 23.93
C HIS A 398 6.26 -13.88 22.59
N VAL A 399 5.66 -12.69 22.46
CA VAL A 399 5.69 -11.89 21.24
C VAL A 399 7.11 -11.46 20.89
N ARG A 400 7.91 -11.05 21.87
CA ARG A 400 9.30 -10.63 21.65
C ARG A 400 10.19 -11.76 21.14
N THR A 401 9.90 -12.99 21.53
CA THR A 401 10.73 -14.17 21.24
C THR A 401 10.17 -15.05 20.14
N GLY A 402 8.96 -14.78 19.64
CA GLY A 402 8.29 -15.62 18.66
C GLY A 402 7.81 -16.96 19.23
N LYS A 403 7.71 -17.10 20.55
CA LYS A 403 7.24 -18.33 21.19
C LYS A 403 5.72 -18.45 21.07
N ASP A 404 5.21 -19.65 20.77
CA ASP A 404 3.77 -19.94 20.72
C ASP A 404 3.09 -19.49 22.02
N MET A 405 1.96 -18.76 21.91
CA MET A 405 1.30 -18.15 23.07
C MET A 405 0.83 -19.17 24.12
N TRP A 406 0.57 -20.40 23.66
CA TRP A 406 0.10 -21.53 24.47
C TRP A 406 1.18 -22.59 24.71
N GLU A 407 2.42 -22.32 24.27
CA GLU A 407 3.56 -23.24 24.34
C GLU A 407 3.25 -24.65 23.80
N ARG A 408 2.44 -24.74 22.74
CA ARG A 408 1.99 -26.03 22.20
C ARG A 408 3.14 -26.79 21.54
N PRO A 409 3.26 -28.12 21.78
CA PRO A 409 4.26 -28.93 21.10
C PRO A 409 4.06 -28.90 19.59
N GLY A 410 5.13 -28.61 18.83
CA GLY A 410 5.10 -28.56 17.36
C GLY A 410 4.93 -27.16 16.78
N GLU A 411 4.50 -26.18 17.59
CA GLU A 411 4.32 -24.79 17.17
C GLU A 411 5.63 -24.02 17.39
N TYR A 412 6.53 -24.14 16.41
CA TYR A 412 7.84 -23.48 16.45
C TYR A 412 7.94 -22.43 15.35
N TYR A 413 8.57 -21.31 15.68
CA TYR A 413 8.73 -20.20 14.74
C TYR A 413 10.21 -19.82 14.61
N GLU A 414 10.68 -19.70 13.38
CA GLU A 414 12.02 -19.27 13.04
C GLU A 414 12.04 -17.75 12.85
N GLN A 415 13.01 -17.09 13.50
CA GLN A 415 13.21 -15.66 13.30
C GLN A 415 13.98 -15.41 12.00
N ILE A 416 13.38 -14.65 11.09
CA ILE A 416 13.95 -14.26 9.80
C ILE A 416 14.46 -12.83 9.91
N ALA A 417 15.76 -12.64 9.67
CA ALA A 417 16.35 -11.31 9.51
C ALA A 417 16.01 -10.73 8.12
N ASP A 418 15.70 -9.43 8.08
CA ASP A 418 15.48 -8.67 6.84
C ASP A 418 14.48 -9.31 5.86
N ASN A 419 13.38 -9.88 6.39
CA ASN A 419 12.38 -10.56 5.58
C ASN A 419 11.76 -9.61 4.54
N THR A 420 11.87 -9.98 3.26
CA THR A 420 11.27 -9.25 2.13
C THR A 420 9.94 -9.84 1.66
N ASP A 421 9.57 -11.03 2.13
CA ASP A 421 8.30 -11.71 1.81
C ASP A 421 7.17 -11.18 2.71
N VAL A 422 6.83 -9.90 2.50
CA VAL A 422 5.88 -9.12 3.28
C VAL A 422 4.95 -8.38 2.31
N PRO A 423 3.64 -8.17 2.64
CA PRO A 423 2.77 -7.32 1.85
C PRO A 423 3.45 -5.98 1.49
N PRO A 424 3.53 -5.61 0.20
CA PRO A 424 4.29 -4.43 -0.22
C PRO A 424 3.88 -3.14 0.50
N TYR A 425 2.59 -3.00 0.83
CA TYR A 425 2.09 -1.83 1.55
C TYR A 425 2.71 -1.66 2.94
N ILE A 426 3.07 -2.75 3.63
CA ILE A 426 3.76 -2.70 4.91
C ILE A 426 5.20 -2.19 4.71
N LEU A 427 5.90 -2.73 3.72
CA LEU A 427 7.28 -2.34 3.38
C LEU A 427 7.38 -0.87 2.93
N ASP A 428 6.35 -0.37 2.26
CA ASP A 428 6.25 1.05 1.86
C ASP A 428 5.92 1.98 3.05
N ASN A 429 5.41 1.44 4.16
CA ASN A 429 4.98 2.19 5.34
C ASN A 429 5.61 1.66 6.66
N PRO A 430 6.95 1.50 6.72
CA PRO A 430 7.61 0.75 7.79
C PRO A 430 7.51 1.44 9.16
N LYS A 431 7.30 2.75 9.20
CA LYS A 431 7.08 3.48 10.46
C LYS A 431 5.72 3.15 11.08
N LYS A 432 4.68 3.08 10.26
CA LYS A 432 3.31 2.82 10.70
C LYS A 432 3.15 1.37 11.17
N TYR A 433 3.71 0.44 10.39
CA TYR A 433 3.61 -1.00 10.65
C TYR A 433 4.90 -1.56 11.24
N SER A 434 5.62 -0.76 12.04
CA SER A 434 6.90 -1.16 12.64
C SER A 434 6.75 -2.42 13.50
N TYR A 435 5.65 -2.54 14.24
CA TYR A 435 5.31 -3.72 15.03
C TYR A 435 5.11 -5.00 14.19
N MET A 436 4.76 -4.89 12.90
CA MET A 436 4.67 -6.04 12.00
C MET A 436 6.03 -6.43 11.40
N LEU A 437 7.06 -5.60 11.56
CA LEU A 437 8.40 -5.81 10.99
C LEU A 437 9.47 -6.09 12.06
N ASN A 438 9.27 -5.59 13.28
CA ASN A 438 10.22 -5.77 14.38
C ASN A 438 9.55 -5.86 15.76
N ARG A 439 9.74 -6.99 16.42
CA ARG A 439 9.26 -7.31 17.79
C ARG A 439 10.38 -7.43 18.80
N SER A 440 11.64 -7.22 18.43
CA SER A 440 12.80 -7.49 19.29
C SER A 440 13.03 -6.45 20.40
N GLY A 441 12.25 -5.36 20.45
CA GLY A 441 12.33 -4.33 21.49
C GLY A 441 11.88 -4.83 22.87
N GLU A 442 12.20 -4.07 23.92
CA GLU A 442 11.86 -4.42 25.32
C GLU A 442 10.36 -4.57 25.54
N ASN A 443 9.55 -3.68 24.93
CA ASN A 443 8.09 -3.76 24.94
C ASN A 443 7.52 -4.66 23.82
N ALA A 444 8.34 -5.53 23.23
CA ALA A 444 7.97 -6.39 22.11
C ALA A 444 7.44 -5.64 20.86
N GLY A 445 7.80 -4.36 20.69
CA GLY A 445 7.35 -3.54 19.55
C GLY A 445 5.88 -3.12 19.61
N PHE A 446 5.20 -3.31 20.76
CA PHE A 446 3.85 -2.78 20.96
C PHE A 446 3.84 -1.24 21.02
N LEU A 447 2.69 -0.65 20.70
CA LEU A 447 2.47 0.80 20.69
C LEU A 447 2.01 1.34 22.05
N ASP A 448 1.59 0.47 22.97
CA ASP A 448 1.01 0.78 24.29
C ASP A 448 1.90 0.38 25.50
#